data_AF-A0A1D2N6S5-F1
#
_entry.id   AF-A0A1D2N6S5-F1
#
_cell.length_a   1.000
_cell.length_b   1.000
_cell.length_c   1.000
_cell.angle_alpha   90.00
_cell.angle_beta   90.00
_cell.angle_gamma   90.00
#
_symmetry.space_group_name_H-M   'P 1'
#
loop_
_entity.id
_entity.type
_entity.pdbx_description
1 polymer ?
#
loop_
_entity_poly.entity_id
_entity_poly.type
_entity_poly.pdbx_seq_one_letter_code
_entity_poly.pdbx_strand_id
1 'polypeptide(L)' 'MSSWVRFKAFINRNILLVVTIPGIAGLHWTWAKIQEDERFVAKHERREFPPITLLKYARYMVGYGHA' A
#
# COMPACT_ATOMS: atom_id res chain seq x y z
N MET A 1 24.02 -21.02 16.54
CA MET A 1 23.97 -19.57 16.25
C MET A 1 22.71 -19.01 16.91
N SER A 2 22.80 -17.97 17.75
CA SER A 2 21.65 -17.50 18.53
C SER A 2 20.56 -16.90 17.64
N SER A 3 19.29 -17.00 18.06
CA SER A 3 18.14 -16.46 17.32
C SER A 3 18.27 -14.96 17.05
N TRP A 4 18.93 -14.22 17.96
CA TRP A 4 19.16 -12.79 17.82
C TRP A 4 20.18 -12.43 16.73
N VAL A 5 21.20 -13.26 16.54
CA VAL A 5 22.17 -13.10 15.44
C VAL A 5 21.48 -13.38 14.10
N ARG A 6 20.62 -14.40 14.03
CA ARG A 6 19.86 -14.72 12.81
C ARG A 6 18.87 -13.61 12.45
N PHE A 7 18.20 -13.02 13.45
CA PHE A 7 17.29 -11.89 13.24
C PHE A 7 18.01 -10.65 12.72
N LYS A 8 19.15 -10.28 13.33
CA LYS A 8 19.97 -9.17 12.84
C LYS A 8 20.49 -9.41 11.42
N ALA A 9 20.93 -10.63 11.11
CA ALA A 9 21.33 -10.99 9.75
C ALA A 9 20.16 -10.90 8.75
N PHE A 10 18.95 -11.29 9.17
CA PHE A 10 17.74 -11.15 8.35
C PHE A 10 17.39 -9.70 8.08
N ILE A 11 17.37 -8.84 9.10
CA ILE A 11 17.10 -7.40 8.91
C ILE A 11 18.15 -6.77 8.01
N ASN A 12 19.44 -7.04 8.24
CA ASN A 12 20.50 -6.47 7.43
C ASN A 12 20.42 -6.92 5.97
N ARG A 13 20.08 -8.20 5.72
CA ARG A 13 19.90 -8.73 4.36
C ARG A 13 18.67 -8.16 3.66
N ASN A 14 17.64 -7.78 4.42
CA ASN A 14 16.35 -7.31 3.89
C ASN A 14 16.07 -5.84 4.27
N ILE A 15 17.11 -5.04 4.52
CA ILE A 15 16.95 -3.69 5.06
C ILE A 15 16.08 -2.80 4.16
N LEU A 16 16.21 -2.95 2.84
CA LEU A 16 15.36 -2.27 1.87
C LEU A 16 13.90 -2.63 2.08
N LEU A 17 13.54 -3.91 2.16
CA LEU A 17 12.16 -4.34 2.42
C LEU A 17 11.63 -3.80 3.76
N VAL A 18 12.45 -3.87 4.81
CA VAL A 18 12.09 -3.40 6.16
C VAL A 18 11.81 -1.89 6.17
N VAL A 19 12.49 -1.10 5.34
CA VAL A 19 12.26 0.35 5.23
C VAL A 19 11.13 0.67 4.24
N THR A 20 11.11 0.00 3.09
CA THR A 20 10.18 0.27 2.00
C THR A 20 8.76 -0.13 2.35
N ILE A 21 8.52 -1.28 2.99
CA ILE A 21 7.17 -1.73 3.30
C ILE A 21 6.45 -0.74 4.23
N PRO A 22 7.01 -0.33 5.38
CA PRO A 22 6.40 0.70 6.22
C PRO A 22 6.29 2.05 5.52
N GLY A 23 7.27 2.43 4.70
CA GLY A 23 7.23 3.69 3.94
C GLY A 23 6.07 3.75 2.96
N ILE A 24 5.89 2.69 2.16
CA ILE A 24 4.76 2.56 1.24
C ILE A 24 3.45 2.54 2.04
N ALA A 25 3.37 1.77 3.12
CA ALA A 25 2.18 1.73 3.97
C ALA A 25 1.83 3.12 4.55
N GLY A 26 2.84 3.89 4.94
CA GLY A 26 2.69 5.26 5.44
C GLY A 26 2.12 6.20 4.38
N LEU A 27 2.68 6.22 3.18
CA LEU A 27 2.18 7.04 2.06
C LEU A 27 0.71 6.76 1.75
N HIS A 28 0.36 5.49 1.75
CA HIS A 28 -1.00 5.02 1.56
C HIS A 28 -1.94 5.51 2.67
N TRP A 29 -1.53 5.36 3.94
CA TRP A 29 -2.32 5.84 5.07
C TRP A 29 -2.51 7.36 5.03
N THR A 30 -1.46 8.11 4.70
CA THR A 30 -1.52 9.57 4.52
C THR A 30 -2.50 9.96 3.41
N TRP A 31 -2.47 9.27 2.27
CA TRP A 31 -3.46 9.49 1.20
C TRP A 31 -4.89 9.30 1.70
N ALA A 32 -5.18 8.20 2.39
CA ALA A 32 -6.52 7.95 2.94
C ALA A 32 -6.96 9.05 3.92
N LYS A 33 -6.04 9.53 4.77
CA LYS A 33 -6.33 10.61 5.73
C LYS A 33 -6.65 11.93 5.05
N ILE A 34 -5.96 12.28 3.98
CA ILE A 34 -6.24 13.49 3.19
C ILE A 34 -7.62 13.39 2.53
N GLN A 35 -7.98 12.22 2.00
CA GLN A 35 -9.28 11.99 1.36
C GLN A 35 -10.46 12.05 2.34
N GLU A 36 -10.24 11.72 3.62
CA GLU A 36 -11.27 11.79 4.66
C GLU A 36 -11.54 13.22 5.15
N ASP A 37 -10.59 14.14 4.95
CA ASP A 37 -10.66 15.52 5.44
C ASP A 37 -11.29 16.46 4.39
N GLU A 38 -12.48 16.98 4.71
CA GLU A 38 -13.27 17.84 3.83
C GLU A 38 -12.60 19.20 3.56
N ARG A 39 -11.60 19.60 4.37
CA ARG A 39 -10.79 20.80 4.12
C ARG A 39 -9.82 20.63 2.95
N PHE A 40 -9.45 19.40 2.64
CA PHE A 40 -8.51 19.09 1.56
C PHE A 40 -9.20 18.46 0.34
N VAL A 41 -10.25 17.66 0.55
CA VAL A 41 -10.99 17.01 -0.54
C VAL A 41 -12.49 17.03 -0.24
N ALA A 42 -13.27 17.71 -1.09
CA ALA A 42 -14.72 17.72 -0.99
C ALA A 42 -15.27 16.29 -1.15
N LYS A 43 -16.39 15.97 -0.47
CA LYS A 43 -16.96 14.60 -0.44
C LYS A 43 -17.15 13.97 -1.83
N HIS A 44 -17.49 14.77 -2.84
CA HIS A 44 -17.73 14.32 -4.21
C HIS A 44 -16.46 14.14 -5.05
N GLU A 45 -15.33 14.68 -4.60
CA GLU A 45 -14.03 14.58 -5.27
C GLU A 45 -13.14 13.48 -4.66
N ARG A 46 -13.63 12.82 -3.60
CA ARG A 46 -12.91 11.76 -2.91
C ARG A 46 -12.58 10.62 -3.86
N ARG A 47 -11.31 10.25 -3.88
CA ARG A 47 -10.81 9.14 -4.70
C ARG A 47 -10.54 7.91 -3.86
N GLU A 48 -10.88 6.77 -4.43
CA GLU A 48 -10.53 5.48 -3.84
C GLU A 48 -9.02 5.32 -3.75
N PHE A 49 -8.63 4.45 -2.82
CA PHE A 49 -7.25 4.10 -2.59
C PHE A 49 -6.62 3.45 -3.84
N PRO A 50 -5.46 3.91 -4.34
CA PRO A 50 -4.94 3.47 -5.63
C PRO A 50 -4.77 1.95 -5.79
N PRO A 51 -4.28 1.19 -4.78
CA PRO A 51 -4.27 -0.27 -4.84
C PRO A 51 -5.65 -0.93 -5.00
N ILE A 52 -6.70 -0.36 -4.39
CA ILE A 52 -8.07 -0.88 -4.52
C ILE A 52 -8.58 -0.62 -5.94
N THR A 53 -8.33 0.57 -6.48
CA THR A 53 -8.65 0.91 -7.87
C THR A 53 -7.93 -0.02 -8.84
N LEU A 54 -6.64 -0.30 -8.61
CA LEU A 54 -5.85 -1.22 -9.43
C LEU A 54 -6.40 -2.65 -9.37
N LEU A 55 -6.78 -3.14 -8.18
CA LEU A 55 -7.40 -4.45 -8.02
C LEU A 55 -8.74 -4.54 -8.75
N LYS A 56 -9.58 -3.51 -8.65
CA LYS A 56 -10.85 -3.44 -9.40
C LYS A 56 -10.62 -3.46 -10.90
N TYR A 57 -9.63 -2.71 -11.38
CA TYR A 57 -9.26 -2.67 -12.80
C TYR A 57 -8.71 -4.01 -13.28
N ALA A 58 -7.81 -4.64 -12.53
CA ALA A 58 -7.28 -5.97 -12.83
C ALA A 58 -8.41 -7.02 -12.87
N ARG A 59 -9.33 -6.98 -11.90
CA ARG A 59 -10.52 -7.85 -11.89
C ARG A 59 -11.42 -7.62 -13.11
N TYR A 60 -11.62 -6.36 -13.51
CA TYR A 60 -12.41 -6.02 -14.69
C TYR A 60 -11.78 -6.58 -15.98
N MET A 61 -10.46 -6.44 -16.13
CA MET A 61 -9.73 -6.99 -17.28
C MET A 61 -9.79 -8.51 -17.34
N VAL A 62 -9.67 -9.20 -16.20
CA VAL A 62 -9.79 -10.67 -16.14
C VAL A 62 -11.22 -11.14 -16.39
N GLY A 63 -12.22 -10.39 -15.94
CA GLY A 63 -13.64 -10.73 -16.13
C GLY A 63 -14.15 -10.59 -17.56
N TYR A 64 -13.60 -9.66 -18.36
CA TYR A 64 -13.97 -9.46 -19.77
C TYR A 64 -13.28 -10.43 -20.74
N GLY A 65 -12.23 -11.13 -20.32
CA GLY A 65 -11.54 -12.14 -21.16
C GLY A 65 -12.26 -13.48 -21.30
N HIS A 66 -13.44 -13.62 -20.68
CA HIS A 66 -14.22 -14.87 -20.62
C HIS A 66 -15.63 -14.74 -21.22
N ALA A 67 -15.96 -13.61 -21.86
CA ALA A 67 -17.25 -13.37 -22.52
C ALA A 67 -17.12 -13.45 -24.05
#